data_AF-A0A7X7SQ86-F1
#
_entry.id   AF-A0A7X7SQ86-F1
#
_cell.length_a   1.000
_cell.length_b   1.000
_cell.length_c   1.000
_cell.angle_alpha   90.00
_cell.angle_beta   90.00
_cell.angle_gamma   90.00
#
_symmetry.space_group_name_H-M   'P 1'
#
loop_
_entity.id
_entity.type
_entity.pdbx_description
1 polymer ?
#
loop_
_entity_poly.entity_id
_entity_poly.type
_entity_poly.pdbx_seq_one_letter_code
_entity_poly.pdbx_strand_id
1 'polypeptide(L)'
;MPHPYGIVMHPQAAIGERVTVMQQVAIGDKDQGENVAPVIGNDVYIGAGARVLGDVRIGNGVTIGANAVVTRDIPSGVTVVGANRIVEAHASTVTRLPTTGMQQRGA
;
A
#
# COMPACT_ATOMS: atom_id res chain seq x y z
N MET A 1 -1.91 22.92 14.71
CA MET A 1 -2.47 21.68 14.14
C MET A 1 -3.95 21.59 14.51
N PRO A 2 -4.88 21.54 13.55
CA PRO A 2 -6.22 21.05 13.83
C PRO A 2 -6.18 19.52 14.01
N HIS A 3 -6.68 19.02 15.15
CA HIS A 3 -6.89 17.59 15.47
C HIS A 3 -5.66 16.64 15.38
N PRO A 4 -4.59 16.75 16.19
CA PRO A 4 -3.37 15.91 16.05
C PRO A 4 -3.53 14.42 16.44
N TYR A 5 -4.73 13.96 16.78
CA TYR A 5 -4.92 12.66 17.40
C TYR A 5 -4.67 11.49 16.43
N GLY A 6 -3.90 10.51 16.89
CA GLY A 6 -3.69 9.23 16.19
C GLY A 6 -2.66 9.26 15.06
N ILE A 7 -1.79 10.27 15.00
CA ILE A 7 -0.65 10.27 14.07
C ILE A 7 0.42 9.30 14.60
N VAL A 8 0.82 8.35 13.77
CA VAL A 8 1.89 7.37 14.06
C VAL A 8 2.94 7.45 12.98
N MET A 9 4.21 7.61 13.37
CA MET A 9 5.34 7.69 12.43
C MET A 9 6.43 6.70 12.83
N HIS A 10 6.92 5.96 11.85
CA HIS A 10 8.09 5.12 11.97
C HIS A 10 9.31 5.98 12.36
N PRO A 11 10.15 5.57 13.32
CA PRO A 11 11.27 6.38 13.81
C PRO A 11 12.32 6.70 12.74
N GLN A 12 12.38 5.91 11.67
CA GLN A 12 13.31 6.10 10.55
C GLN A 12 12.64 6.74 9.32
N ALA A 13 11.37 7.15 9.41
CA ALA A 13 10.70 7.81 8.28
C ALA A 13 11.40 9.14 7.96
N ALA A 14 11.71 9.37 6.69
CA ALA A 14 12.28 10.63 6.22
C ALA A 14 11.14 11.53 5.73
N ILE A 15 11.01 12.72 6.32
CA ILE A 15 9.97 13.70 5.97
C ILE A 15 10.61 14.97 5.43
N GLY A 16 10.23 15.37 4.22
CA GLY A 16 10.67 16.60 3.59
C GLY A 16 10.10 17.87 4.22
N GLU A 17 10.36 18.99 3.57
CA GLU A 17 9.91 20.32 4.02
C GLU A 17 8.44 20.57 3.71
N ARG A 18 7.78 21.38 4.55
CA ARG A 18 6.39 21.87 4.35
C ARG A 18 5.36 20.75 4.17
N VAL A 19 5.63 19.58 4.75
CA VAL A 19 4.68 18.47 4.76
C VAL A 19 3.56 18.74 5.75
N THR A 20 2.32 18.55 5.31
CA THR A 20 1.13 18.62 6.17
C THR A 20 0.64 17.23 6.48
N VAL A 21 0.51 16.90 7.76
CA VAL A 21 -0.01 15.60 8.23
C VAL A 21 -1.27 15.83 9.04
N MET A 22 -2.37 15.26 8.57
CA MET A 22 -3.68 15.34 9.23
C MET A 22 -3.85 14.23 10.28
N GLN A 23 -4.96 14.28 11.03
CA GLN A 23 -5.27 13.29 12.07
C GLN A 23 -5.24 11.85 11.57
N GLN A 24 -4.97 10.91 12.48
CA GLN A 24 -5.08 9.47 12.25
C GLN A 24 -4.23 8.92 11.09
N VAL A 25 -3.22 9.66 10.66
CA VAL A 25 -2.27 9.21 9.63
C VAL A 25 -1.29 8.20 10.22
N ALA A 26 -1.01 7.13 9.47
CA ALA A 26 0.05 6.18 9.78
C ALA A 26 1.13 6.20 8.69
N ILE A 27 2.39 6.39 9.10
CA ILE A 27 3.58 6.28 8.28
C ILE A 27 4.43 5.17 8.92
N GLY A 28 4.47 3.98 8.32
CA GLY A 28 4.91 2.78 9.04
C GLY A 28 5.45 1.65 8.17
N ASP A 29 5.87 0.56 8.80
CA ASP A 29 6.16 -0.69 8.09
C ASP A 29 4.91 -1.22 7.38
N LYS A 30 5.12 -1.98 6.30
CA LYS A 30 4.05 -2.74 5.64
C LYS A 30 3.83 -4.09 6.33
N ASP A 31 4.92 -4.78 6.64
CA ASP A 31 4.91 -6.09 7.30
C ASP A 31 5.76 -6.08 8.57
N GLN A 32 5.44 -6.96 9.53
CA GLN A 32 6.17 -7.03 10.79
C GLN A 32 7.64 -7.41 10.56
N GLY A 33 8.55 -6.57 11.06
CA GLY A 33 9.99 -6.86 11.07
C GLY A 33 10.74 -6.49 9.79
N GLU A 34 10.10 -5.86 8.79
CA GLU A 34 10.83 -5.33 7.62
C GLU A 34 11.81 -4.21 8.03
N ASN A 35 11.49 -3.42 9.07
CA ASN A 35 12.28 -2.26 9.51
C ASN A 35 12.60 -1.32 8.33
N VAL A 36 11.58 -1.04 7.53
CA VAL A 36 11.67 -0.16 6.36
C VAL A 36 10.78 1.05 6.60
N ALA A 37 11.24 2.20 6.13
CA ALA A 37 10.60 3.46 6.45
C ALA A 37 10.22 4.22 5.18
N PRO A 38 8.99 4.76 5.09
CA PRO A 38 8.61 5.64 4.00
C PRO A 38 9.51 6.88 3.90
N VAL A 39 9.73 7.33 2.67
CA VAL A 39 10.41 8.59 2.35
C VAL A 39 9.40 9.54 1.72
N ILE A 40 9.15 10.67 2.37
CA ILE A 40 8.20 11.69 1.95
C ILE A 40 8.95 12.92 1.42
N GLY A 41 8.64 13.32 0.19
CA GLY A 41 9.19 14.54 -0.43
C GLY A 41 8.67 15.84 0.20
N ASN A 42 9.04 16.95 -0.43
CA ASN A 42 8.64 18.30 -0.01
C ASN A 42 7.22 18.64 -0.46
N ASP A 43 6.56 19.57 0.24
CA ASP A 43 5.25 20.12 -0.14
C ASP A 43 4.14 19.07 -0.26
N VAL A 44 4.26 17.96 0.49
CA VAL A 44 3.28 16.87 0.49
C VAL A 44 2.14 17.17 1.46
N TYR A 45 0.91 16.93 1.02
CA TYR A 45 -0.27 16.92 1.89
C TYR A 45 -0.73 15.48 2.14
N ILE A 46 -0.85 15.09 3.41
CA ILE A 46 -1.31 13.77 3.83
C ILE A 46 -2.66 13.89 4.55
N GLY A 47 -3.73 13.54 3.84
CA GLY A 47 -5.10 13.63 4.30
C GLY A 47 -5.42 12.72 5.49
N ALA A 48 -6.49 13.06 6.21
CA ALA A 48 -6.87 12.39 7.45
C ALA A 48 -7.07 10.87 7.24
N GLY A 49 -6.55 10.07 8.17
CA GLY A 49 -6.70 8.61 8.14
C GLY A 49 -5.88 7.89 7.05
N ALA A 50 -5.04 8.59 6.30
CA ALA A 50 -4.21 7.97 5.27
C ALA A 50 -3.12 7.06 5.88
N ARG A 51 -2.75 6.03 5.13
CA ARG A 51 -1.74 5.03 5.50
C ARG A 51 -0.66 5.00 4.43
N VAL A 52 0.59 5.25 4.80
CA VAL A 52 1.77 5.19 3.94
C VAL A 52 2.69 4.13 4.52
N LEU A 53 2.76 2.96 3.87
CA LEU A 53 3.31 1.75 4.48
C LEU A 53 4.39 1.09 3.61
N GLY A 54 5.51 0.71 4.23
CA GLY A 54 6.62 0.00 3.62
C GLY A 54 7.75 0.89 3.09
N ASP A 55 8.69 0.30 2.36
CA ASP A 55 9.73 1.04 1.62
C ASP A 55 9.10 1.72 0.39
N VAL A 56 8.46 2.87 0.61
CA VAL A 56 7.82 3.67 -0.43
C VAL A 56 8.41 5.08 -0.49
N ARG A 57 8.58 5.57 -1.72
CA ARG A 57 9.05 6.93 -2.01
C ARG A 57 7.90 7.78 -2.55
N ILE A 58 7.60 8.86 -1.85
CA ILE A 58 6.59 9.85 -2.24
C ILE A 58 7.32 11.08 -2.80
N GLY A 59 7.03 11.43 -4.05
CA GLY A 59 7.57 12.63 -4.70
C GLY A 59 7.12 13.94 -4.05
N ASN A 60 7.64 15.06 -4.57
CA ASN A 60 7.32 16.40 -4.08
C ASN A 60 5.92 16.84 -4.56
N GLY A 61 5.24 17.69 -3.79
CA GLY A 61 3.95 18.27 -4.18
C GLY A 61 2.82 17.25 -4.31
N VAL A 62 2.96 16.07 -3.70
CA VAL A 62 1.95 15.01 -3.76
C VAL A 62 0.81 15.32 -2.79
N THR A 63 -0.42 15.07 -3.24
CA THR A 63 -1.60 15.07 -2.37
C THR A 63 -2.06 13.63 -2.13
N ILE A 64 -1.97 13.17 -0.90
CA ILE A 64 -2.53 11.89 -0.46
C ILE A 64 -3.93 12.17 0.11
N GLY A 65 -4.95 11.63 -0.53
CA GLY A 65 -6.34 11.80 -0.13
C GLY A 65 -6.63 11.19 1.24
N ALA A 66 -7.71 11.66 1.88
CA ALA A 66 -8.17 11.08 3.13
C ALA A 66 -8.48 9.58 2.97
N ASN A 67 -8.09 8.79 3.97
CA ASN A 67 -8.20 7.33 4.01
C ASN A 67 -7.48 6.58 2.86
N ALA A 68 -6.59 7.23 2.09
CA ALA A 68 -5.83 6.53 1.07
C ALA A 68 -4.84 5.52 1.70
N VAL A 69 -4.58 4.42 1.01
CA VAL A 69 -3.58 3.41 1.40
C VAL A 69 -2.50 3.33 0.33
N VAL A 70 -1.31 3.80 0.65
CA VAL A 70 -0.16 3.91 -0.24
C VAL A 70 0.87 2.86 0.16
N THR A 71 1.10 1.90 -0.72
CA THR A 71 2.06 0.79 -0.53
C THR A 71 3.03 0.66 -1.72
N ARG A 72 3.12 1.70 -2.55
CA ARG A 72 3.93 1.78 -3.78
C ARG A 72 4.40 3.22 -3.96
N ASP A 73 5.51 3.39 -4.67
CA ASP A 73 6.07 4.72 -4.98
C ASP A 73 5.07 5.60 -5.73
N ILE A 74 5.08 6.88 -5.40
CA ILE A 74 4.19 7.90 -5.98
C ILE A 74 5.05 9.01 -6.60
N PRO A 75 4.88 9.33 -7.90
CA PRO A 75 5.63 10.39 -8.55
C PRO A 75 5.22 11.78 -8.04
N SER A 76 6.08 12.78 -8.21
CA SER A 76 5.82 14.16 -7.80
C SER A 76 4.61 14.79 -8.52
N GLY A 77 3.92 15.72 -7.85
CA GLY A 77 2.86 16.56 -8.43
C GLY A 77 1.54 15.86 -8.72
N VAL A 78 1.36 14.62 -8.26
CA VAL A 78 0.11 13.86 -8.46
C VAL A 78 -0.75 13.81 -7.20
N THR A 79 -2.01 13.45 -7.38
CA THR A 79 -2.91 13.12 -6.28
C THR A 79 -3.17 11.62 -6.25
N VAL A 80 -3.06 10.99 -5.08
CA VAL A 80 -3.40 9.58 -4.86
C VAL A 80 -4.59 9.48 -3.91
N VAL A 81 -5.57 8.66 -4.27
CA VAL A 81 -6.81 8.43 -3.51
C VAL A 81 -7.14 6.93 -3.47
N GLY A 82 -7.94 6.51 -2.48
CA GLY A 82 -8.40 5.13 -2.36
C GLY A 82 -7.33 4.15 -1.88
N ALA A 83 -7.57 2.86 -2.07
CA ALA A 83 -6.71 1.78 -1.61
C ALA A 83 -6.41 0.79 -2.75
N ASN A 84 -5.54 -0.18 -2.47
CA ASN A 84 -5.23 -1.30 -3.38
C ASN A 84 -6.53 -1.95 -3.88
N ARG A 85 -6.82 -1.79 -5.18
CA ARG A 85 -7.90 -2.50 -5.86
C ARG A 85 -7.40 -3.89 -6.24
N ILE A 86 -7.86 -4.93 -5.55
CA ILE A 86 -7.72 -6.33 -5.99
C ILE A 86 -8.92 -6.64 -6.89
N VAL A 87 -8.66 -6.92 -8.17
CA VAL A 87 -9.65 -7.43 -9.12
C VAL A 87 -9.18 -8.83 -9.52
N GLU A 88 -9.80 -9.83 -8.89
CA GLU A 88 -9.73 -11.30 -9.12
C GLU A 88 -8.37 -11.98 -9.38
N ALA A 89 -7.98 -12.88 -8.47
CA ALA A 89 -7.12 -14.01 -8.85
C ALA A 89 -8.03 -15.08 -9.45
N HIS A 90 -8.11 -15.19 -10.78
CA HIS A 90 -8.70 -16.37 -11.39
C HIS A 90 -7.82 -17.57 -11.00
N ALA A 91 -8.35 -18.44 -10.14
CA ALA A 91 -7.75 -19.75 -9.90
C ALA A 91 -7.76 -20.52 -11.22
N SER A 92 -6.59 -20.75 -11.80
CA SER A 92 -6.45 -21.68 -12.93
C SER A 92 -6.89 -23.06 -12.45
N THR A 93 -8.08 -23.51 -12.87
CA THR A 93 -8.56 -24.87 -12.65
C THR A 93 -7.52 -25.85 -13.17
N VAL A 94 -6.87 -26.60 -12.28
CA VAL A 94 -6.06 -27.76 -12.67
C VAL A 94 -7.01 -28.83 -13.19
N THR A 95 -7.22 -28.87 -14.51
CA THR A 95 -7.89 -29.99 -15.17
C THR A 95 -7.00 -31.21 -15.03
N ARG A 96 -7.31 -32.10 -14.10
CA ARG A 96 -6.75 -33.46 -14.13
C ARG A 96 -7.29 -34.13 -15.41
N LEU A 97 -6.40 -34.46 -16.34
CA LEU A 97 -6.74 -35.30 -17.49
C LEU A 97 -7.38 -36.61 -16.97
N PRO A 98 -8.49 -37.08 -17.57
CA PRO A 98 -8.99 -38.40 -17.22
C PRO A 98 -7.90 -39.45 -17.53
N THR A 99 -7.58 -40.28 -16.55
CA THR A 99 -6.75 -41.46 -16.74
C THR A 99 -7.49 -42.44 -17.64
N THR A 100 -7.28 -42.31 -18.95
CA THR A 100 -7.71 -43.30 -19.93
C THR A 100 -6.84 -44.55 -19.76
N GLY A 101 -7.47 -45.66 -19.40
CA GLY A 101 -6.90 -47.00 -19.64
C GLY A 101 -7.13 -48.00 -18.53
N MET A 102 -8.27 -48.70 -18.55
CA MET A 102 -8.25 -50.14 -18.31
C MET A 102 -9.41 -50.82 -19.04
N GLN A 103 -9.11 -51.31 -20.25
CA GLN A 103 -9.84 -52.42 -20.84
C GLN A 103 -9.53 -53.66 -20.00
N GLN A 104 -10.57 -54.29 -19.44
CA GLN A 104 -10.60 -55.72 -19.11
C GLN A 104 -11.93 -56.19 -19.72
N ARG A 105 -12.01 -56.93 -20.85
CA ARG A 105 -11.55 -58.32 -21.10
C ARG A 105 -11.66 -59.10 -19.78
N GLY A 106 -12.72 -59.81 -19.43
CA GLY A 106 -13.60 -60.67 -20.22
C GLY A 106 -13.50 -62.07 -19.59
N ALA A 107 -14.64 -62.68 -19.29
CA ALA A 107 -14.94 -64.10 -19.06
C ALA A 107 -16.19 -64.21 -18.17
#